data_AF-A0A7C4ME43-F1
#
_entry.id   AF-A0A7C4ME43-F1
#
_cell.length_a   1.000
_cell.length_b   1.000
_cell.length_c   1.000
_cell.angle_alpha   90.00
_cell.angle_beta   90.00
_cell.angle_gamma   90.00
#
_symmetry.space_group_name_H-M   'P 1'
#
loop_
_entity.id
_entity.type
_entity.pdbx_description
1 polymer ?
#
loop_
_entity_poly.entity_id
_entity_poly.type
_entity_poly.pdbx_seq_one_letter_code
_entity_poly.pdbx_strand_id
1 'polypeptide(L)'
;MNDLGERIGEKVVIVFDEFQRSGGSVGLMLHNAIAYSYDYYRNLSFILTGSEMGILYNILRNTENPLYGRAFIEIRTRKLRSDDAIDFLEMGFKESGKEVPRKEINIVVEELDGIIGWLTYYGYLKVSGRGDLEEIKREAVGLAKTELENFLKGRVSSRYRLVLKLLTEGVKEWSLLKRGLEKVEGRELSDRVLYEILQQLKAHSIIDEENNFTDPVIRKASKSI
;
A
#
# COMPACT_ATOMS: atom_id res chain seq x y z
N MET A 1 -7.96 -23.16 20.08
CA MET A 1 -6.65 -22.84 19.48
C MET A 1 -5.54 -22.75 20.52
N ASN A 2 -5.74 -22.03 21.64
CA ASN A 2 -4.75 -22.03 22.73
C ASN A 2 -4.42 -23.45 23.24
N ASP A 3 -5.43 -24.26 23.52
CA ASP A 3 -5.27 -25.65 24.00
C ASP A 3 -4.59 -26.54 22.94
N LEU A 4 -4.76 -26.22 21.66
CA LEU A 4 -4.05 -26.92 20.58
C LEU A 4 -2.56 -26.61 20.67
N GLY A 5 -2.20 -25.33 20.81
CA GLY A 5 -0.81 -24.91 21.01
C GLY A 5 -0.18 -25.55 22.25
N GLU A 6 -0.94 -25.64 23.34
CA GLU A 6 -0.50 -26.33 24.55
C GLU A 6 -0.22 -27.82 24.31
N ARG A 7 -1.13 -28.52 23.63
CA ARG A 7 -0.98 -29.96 23.33
C ARG A 7 0.21 -30.27 22.43
N ILE A 8 0.51 -29.40 21.47
CA ILE A 8 1.62 -29.61 20.54
C ILE A 8 2.94 -29.00 21.04
N GLY A 9 2.91 -28.24 22.14
CA GLY A 9 4.09 -27.56 22.68
C GLY A 9 4.60 -26.39 21.83
N GLU A 10 3.77 -25.85 20.93
CA GLU A 10 4.12 -24.77 20.00
C GLU A 10 3.07 -23.65 20.01
N LYS A 11 3.46 -22.47 19.53
CA LYS A 11 2.51 -21.36 19.35
C LYS A 11 1.67 -21.57 18.09
N VAL A 12 0.37 -21.38 18.21
CA VAL A 12 -0.53 -21.25 17.05
C VAL A 12 -0.49 -19.81 16.56
N VAL A 13 -0.09 -19.62 15.30
CA VAL A 13 -0.05 -18.31 14.65
C VAL A 13 -1.36 -18.06 13.92
N ILE A 14 -1.99 -16.92 14.19
CA ILE A 14 -3.20 -16.45 13.51
C ILE A 14 -2.81 -15.23 12.67
N VAL A 15 -3.04 -15.31 11.37
CA VAL A 15 -2.72 -14.24 10.42
C VAL A 15 -4.00 -13.55 9.98
N PHE A 16 -4.05 -12.23 10.16
CA PHE A 16 -5.08 -11.39 9.58
C PHE A 16 -4.48 -10.55 8.46
N ASP A 17 -4.93 -10.83 7.24
CA ASP A 17 -4.49 -10.10 6.06
C ASP A 17 -5.35 -8.84 5.84
N GLU A 18 -4.71 -7.74 5.44
CA GLU A 18 -5.33 -6.42 5.27
C GLU A 18 -6.17 -5.97 6.48
N PHE A 19 -5.57 -6.10 7.67
CA PHE A 19 -6.24 -5.90 8.95
C PHE A 19 -6.84 -4.50 9.08
N GLN A 20 -6.33 -3.48 8.38
CA GLN A 20 -6.95 -2.16 8.37
C GLN A 20 -8.41 -2.14 7.90
N ARG A 21 -8.85 -3.19 7.19
CA ARG A 21 -10.24 -3.34 6.72
C ARG A 21 -11.19 -3.79 7.82
N SER A 22 -10.72 -4.15 9.01
CA SER A 22 -11.55 -4.52 10.17
C SER A 22 -12.20 -3.31 10.85
N GLY A 23 -12.78 -2.40 10.07
CA GLY A 23 -13.58 -1.29 10.58
C GLY A 23 -14.98 -1.71 11.04
N GLY A 24 -15.68 -0.78 11.70
CA GLY A 24 -17.08 -0.96 12.10
C GLY A 24 -17.29 -1.87 13.32
N SER A 25 -18.55 -2.21 13.59
CA SER A 25 -18.96 -2.94 14.80
C SER A 25 -18.41 -4.35 14.87
N VAL A 26 -18.44 -5.09 13.75
CA VAL A 26 -17.87 -6.44 13.66
C VAL A 26 -16.35 -6.41 13.84
N GLY A 27 -15.69 -5.41 13.25
CA GLY A 27 -14.27 -5.18 13.43
C GLY A 27 -13.89 -4.92 14.88
N LEU A 28 -14.67 -4.12 15.59
CA LEU A 28 -14.45 -3.89 17.02
C LEU A 28 -14.59 -5.17 17.85
N MET A 29 -15.52 -6.07 17.52
CA MET A 29 -15.61 -7.39 18.18
C MET A 29 -14.34 -8.22 17.93
N LEU A 30 -13.81 -8.20 16.70
CA LEU A 30 -12.55 -8.86 16.37
C LEU A 30 -11.38 -8.26 17.17
N HIS A 31 -11.29 -6.94 17.26
CA HIS A 31 -10.24 -6.26 18.04
C HIS A 31 -10.30 -6.66 19.52
N ASN A 32 -11.50 -6.75 20.10
CA ASN A 32 -11.69 -7.24 21.47
C ASN A 32 -11.26 -8.70 21.63
N ALA A 33 -11.59 -9.57 20.68
CA ALA A 33 -11.19 -10.97 20.71
C ALA A 33 -9.67 -11.14 20.64
N ILE A 34 -9.00 -10.36 19.79
CA ILE A 34 -7.54 -10.34 19.69
C ILE A 34 -6.92 -9.79 20.98
N ALA A 35 -7.44 -8.68 21.51
CA ALA A 35 -6.97 -8.07 22.76
C ALA A 35 -7.06 -9.04 23.94
N TYR A 36 -8.22 -9.68 24.12
CA TYR A 36 -8.41 -10.72 25.13
C TYR A 36 -7.45 -11.89 24.93
N SER A 37 -7.31 -12.37 23.69
CA SER A 37 -6.43 -13.49 23.38
C SER A 37 -4.96 -13.16 23.65
N TYR A 38 -4.53 -11.94 23.34
CA TYR A 38 -3.17 -11.45 23.60
C TYR A 38 -2.88 -11.48 25.11
N ASP A 39 -3.83 -11.07 25.94
CA ASP A 39 -3.62 -10.95 27.39
C ASP A 39 -3.63 -12.32 28.10
N TYR A 40 -4.49 -13.24 27.66
CA TYR A 40 -4.77 -14.49 28.40
C TYR A 40 -4.21 -15.76 27.74
N TYR A 41 -3.92 -15.77 26.44
CA TYR A 41 -3.51 -16.99 25.72
C TYR A 41 -2.06 -16.94 25.24
N ARG A 42 -1.16 -17.51 26.05
CA ARG A 42 0.29 -17.54 25.81
C ARG A 42 0.70 -18.35 24.57
N ASN A 43 -0.14 -19.29 24.15
CA ASN A 43 0.13 -20.18 23.02
C ASN A 43 -0.43 -19.63 21.70
N LEU A 44 -0.91 -18.38 21.68
CA LEU A 44 -1.34 -17.70 20.47
C LEU A 44 -0.34 -16.58 20.11
N SER A 45 -0.08 -16.43 18.82
CA SER A 45 0.61 -15.29 18.22
C SER A 45 -0.23 -14.72 17.10
N PHE A 46 -0.23 -13.40 16.94
CA PHE A 46 -0.97 -12.72 15.89
C PHE A 46 -0.01 -12.05 14.92
N ILE A 47 -0.29 -12.19 13.62
CA ILE A 47 0.34 -11.42 12.55
C ILE A 47 -0.75 -10.60 11.89
N LEU A 48 -0.57 -9.29 11.88
CA LEU A 48 -1.48 -8.34 11.24
C LEU A 48 -0.73 -7.73 10.06
N THR A 49 -1.24 -7.88 8.85
CA THR A 49 -0.69 -7.23 7.66
C THR A 49 -1.55 -6.00 7.31
N GLY A 50 -1.00 -5.08 6.52
CA GLY A 50 -1.79 -4.01 5.94
C GLY A 50 -1.01 -3.19 4.92
N SER A 51 -1.65 -2.91 3.78
CA SER A 51 -1.11 -2.02 2.74
C SER A 51 -1.32 -0.53 3.06
N GLU A 52 -2.38 -0.19 3.80
CA GLU A 52 -2.70 1.19 4.20
C GLU A 52 -2.22 1.44 5.64
N MET A 53 -0.91 1.68 5.77
CA MET A 53 -0.22 1.71 7.07
C MET A 53 -0.77 2.78 8.01
N GLY A 54 -1.17 3.95 7.48
CA GLY A 54 -1.75 4.99 8.32
C GLY A 54 -3.08 4.57 8.95
N ILE A 55 -3.92 3.82 8.23
CA ILE A 55 -5.17 3.28 8.80
C ILE A 55 -4.87 2.19 9.82
N LEU A 56 -3.93 1.29 9.52
CA LEU A 56 -3.52 0.25 10.47
C LEU A 56 -2.97 0.86 11.77
N TYR A 57 -2.12 1.89 11.69
CA TYR A 57 -1.66 2.59 12.89
C TYR A 57 -2.78 3.33 13.61
N ASN A 58 -3.74 3.91 12.89
CA ASN A 58 -4.91 4.54 13.52
C ASN A 58 -5.78 3.52 14.29
N ILE A 59 -5.72 2.23 13.94
CA ILE A 59 -6.35 1.17 14.74
C ILE A 59 -5.48 0.83 15.95
N LEU A 60 -4.19 0.56 15.74
CA LEU A 60 -3.28 0.06 16.79
C LEU A 60 -2.89 1.11 17.84
N ARG A 61 -2.89 2.40 17.47
CA ARG A 61 -2.43 3.52 18.31
C ARG A 61 -3.55 4.42 18.81
N ASN A 62 -4.81 4.11 18.51
CA ASN A 62 -5.95 4.86 19.03
C ASN A 62 -6.27 4.40 20.46
N THR A 63 -6.26 5.33 21.42
CA THR A 63 -6.54 5.09 22.84
C THR A 63 -7.90 4.47 23.13
N GLU A 64 -8.87 4.63 22.23
CA GLU A 64 -10.22 4.05 22.34
C GLU A 64 -10.30 2.63 21.76
N ASN A 65 -9.28 2.17 21.04
CA ASN A 65 -9.27 0.84 20.46
C ASN A 65 -8.81 -0.22 21.48
N PRO A 66 -9.46 -1.41 21.55
CA PRO A 66 -9.05 -2.48 22.44
C PRO A 66 -7.61 -2.94 22.28
N LEU A 67 -6.99 -2.78 21.10
CA LEU A 67 -5.61 -3.18 20.83
C LEU A 67 -4.57 -2.20 21.37
N TYR A 68 -4.99 -1.00 21.80
CA TYR A 68 -4.08 0.02 22.29
C TYR A 68 -3.24 -0.44 23.48
N GLY A 69 -1.99 0.03 23.55
CA GLY A 69 -1.06 -0.26 24.63
C GLY A 69 -0.45 -1.66 24.61
N ARG A 70 -0.86 -2.55 23.69
CA ARG A 70 -0.26 -3.88 23.52
C ARG A 70 0.97 -3.79 22.62
N ALA A 71 2.09 -4.30 23.11
CA ALA A 71 3.34 -4.28 22.38
C ALA A 71 3.27 -5.22 21.17
N PHE A 72 3.77 -4.74 20.03
CA PHE A 72 3.91 -5.52 18.81
C PHE A 72 5.29 -5.30 18.21
N ILE A 73 5.77 -6.29 17.45
CA ILE A 73 6.99 -6.17 16.66
C ILE A 73 6.57 -5.70 15.28
N GLU A 74 7.13 -4.58 14.85
CA GLU A 74 6.87 -4.04 13.53
C GLU A 74 7.87 -4.61 12.52
N ILE A 75 7.37 -5.29 11.49
CA ILE A 75 8.17 -5.78 10.36
C ILE A 75 7.78 -4.95 9.13
N ARG A 76 8.63 -3.99 8.75
CA ARG A 76 8.42 -3.19 7.54
C ARG A 76 8.96 -3.93 6.34
N THR A 77 8.08 -4.27 5.40
CA THR A 77 8.51 -4.66 4.06
C THR A 77 8.96 -3.41 3.31
N ARG A 78 10.09 -3.50 2.63
CA ARG A 78 10.65 -2.41 1.81
C ARG A 78 10.60 -2.80 0.34
N LYS A 79 10.67 -1.79 -0.53
CA LYS A 79 11.05 -2.00 -1.93
C LYS A 79 12.42 -2.68 -1.97
N LEU A 80 12.60 -3.55 -2.95
CA LEU A 80 13.90 -4.09 -3.28
C LEU A 80 14.78 -2.95 -3.78
N ARG A 81 16.06 -2.97 -3.41
CA ARG A 81 17.04 -2.08 -4.06
C ARG A 81 17.23 -2.57 -5.49
N SER A 82 17.76 -1.72 -6.38
CA SER A 82 17.95 -2.09 -7.79
C SER A 82 18.67 -3.43 -7.95
N ASP A 83 19.76 -3.66 -7.23
CA ASP A 83 20.49 -4.94 -7.29
C ASP A 83 19.65 -6.11 -6.78
N ASP A 84 19.02 -5.96 -5.60
CA ASP A 84 18.14 -6.99 -5.02
C ASP A 84 16.96 -7.33 -5.96
N ALA A 85 16.42 -6.34 -6.67
CA ALA A 85 15.30 -6.47 -7.60
C ALA A 85 15.69 -7.19 -8.89
N ILE A 86 16.91 -6.93 -9.37
CA ILE A 86 17.44 -7.62 -10.53
C ILE A 86 17.74 -9.09 -10.17
N ASP A 87 18.41 -9.33 -9.05
CA ASP A 87 18.71 -10.69 -8.58
C ASP A 87 17.41 -11.49 -8.38
N PHE A 88 16.36 -10.85 -7.85
CA PHE A 88 15.03 -11.44 -7.71
C PHE A 88 14.46 -11.91 -9.06
N LEU A 89 14.51 -11.07 -10.10
CA LEU A 89 14.02 -11.43 -11.44
C LEU A 89 14.89 -12.50 -12.12
N GLU A 90 16.22 -12.38 -12.04
CA GLU A 90 17.13 -13.34 -12.65
C GLU A 90 16.99 -14.73 -12.05
N MET A 91 16.84 -14.82 -10.72
CA MET A 91 16.59 -16.08 -10.03
C MET A 91 15.26 -16.70 -10.47
N GLY A 92 14.18 -15.91 -10.51
CA GLY A 92 12.87 -16.39 -10.98
C GLY A 92 12.90 -16.87 -12.44
N PHE A 93 13.58 -16.16 -13.33
CA PHE A 93 13.72 -16.57 -14.73
C PHE A 93 14.55 -17.84 -14.88
N LYS A 94 15.65 -17.95 -14.13
CA LYS A 94 16.48 -19.15 -14.09
C LYS A 94 15.68 -20.37 -13.62
N GLU A 95 14.89 -20.24 -12.56
CA GLU A 95 14.01 -21.30 -12.05
C GLU A 95 12.95 -21.71 -13.07
N SER A 96 12.44 -20.77 -13.86
CA SER A 96 11.47 -21.06 -14.94
C SER A 96 12.10 -21.57 -16.25
N GLY A 97 13.43 -21.61 -16.35
CA GLY A 97 14.14 -21.93 -17.60
C GLY A 97 13.93 -20.91 -18.72
N LYS A 98 13.58 -19.66 -18.38
CA LYS A 98 13.33 -18.58 -19.34
C LYS A 98 14.57 -17.69 -19.44
N GLU A 99 15.03 -17.45 -20.65
CA GLU A 99 16.09 -16.46 -20.89
C GLU A 99 15.48 -15.09 -21.18
N VAL A 100 15.88 -14.08 -20.40
CA VAL A 100 15.49 -12.69 -20.57
C VAL A 100 16.75 -11.83 -20.61
N PRO A 101 16.93 -10.94 -21.60
CA PRO A 101 18.12 -10.10 -21.67
C PRO A 101 18.26 -9.19 -20.43
N ARG A 102 19.47 -9.11 -19.85
CA ARG A 102 19.77 -8.22 -18.72
C ARG A 102 19.35 -6.78 -18.94
N LYS A 103 19.47 -6.28 -20.19
CA LYS A 103 19.02 -4.94 -20.57
C LYS A 103 17.52 -4.74 -20.31
N GLU A 104 16.70 -5.74 -20.61
CA GLU A 104 15.25 -5.68 -20.35
C GLU A 104 14.98 -5.68 -18.84
N ILE A 105 15.65 -6.55 -18.09
CA ILE A 105 15.54 -6.62 -16.62
C ILE A 105 15.88 -5.28 -15.97
N ASN A 106 16.98 -4.64 -16.40
CA ASN A 106 17.37 -3.33 -15.89
C ASN A 106 16.28 -2.26 -16.14
N ILE A 107 15.70 -2.23 -17.35
CA ILE A 107 14.61 -1.29 -17.69
C ILE A 107 13.39 -1.54 -16.80
N VAL A 108 13.02 -2.81 -16.58
CA VAL A 108 11.89 -3.19 -15.74
C VAL A 108 12.10 -2.72 -14.30
N VAL A 109 13.30 -2.94 -13.75
CA VAL A 109 13.61 -2.54 -12.37
C VAL A 109 13.62 -1.03 -12.21
N GLU A 110 14.15 -0.29 -13.18
CA GLU A 110 14.10 1.18 -13.20
C GLU A 110 12.65 1.70 -13.21
N GLU A 111 11.77 1.05 -13.99
CA GLU A 111 10.39 1.49 -14.18
C GLU A 111 9.43 1.08 -13.05
N LEU A 112 9.71 -0.03 -12.37
CA LEU A 112 8.89 -0.60 -11.30
C LEU A 112 9.44 -0.33 -9.89
N ASP A 113 10.60 0.32 -9.80
CA ASP A 113 11.21 0.84 -8.56
C ASP A 113 11.30 -0.20 -7.44
N GLY A 114 11.65 -1.45 -7.80
CA GLY A 114 11.86 -2.51 -6.81
C GLY A 114 10.60 -3.01 -6.08
N ILE A 115 9.40 -2.66 -6.54
CA ILE A 115 8.16 -3.14 -5.92
C ILE A 115 7.93 -4.60 -6.29
N ILE A 116 8.05 -5.48 -5.29
CA ILE A 116 8.00 -6.95 -5.45
C ILE A 116 6.74 -7.40 -6.19
N GLY A 117 5.58 -6.83 -5.87
CA GLY A 117 4.32 -7.17 -6.54
C GLY A 117 4.39 -6.96 -8.05
N TRP A 118 4.90 -5.81 -8.51
CA TRP A 118 5.04 -5.51 -9.94
C TRP A 118 6.13 -6.34 -10.61
N LEU A 119 7.26 -6.57 -9.94
CA LEU A 119 8.32 -7.43 -10.46
C LEU A 119 7.83 -8.88 -10.65
N THR A 120 7.08 -9.38 -9.68
CA THR A 120 6.46 -10.72 -9.72
C THR A 120 5.45 -10.82 -10.86
N TYR A 121 4.60 -9.80 -11.01
CA TYR A 121 3.61 -9.74 -12.09
C TYR A 121 4.27 -9.73 -13.47
N TYR A 122 5.32 -8.91 -13.64
CA TYR A 122 6.13 -8.89 -14.86
C TYR A 122 6.76 -10.26 -15.15
N GLY A 123 7.41 -10.88 -14.16
CA GLY A 123 8.02 -12.20 -14.30
C GLY A 123 7.01 -13.26 -14.72
N TYR A 124 5.85 -13.30 -14.06
CA TYR A 124 4.76 -14.21 -14.38
C TYR A 124 4.29 -14.07 -15.83
N LEU A 125 4.03 -12.85 -16.31
CA LEU A 125 3.57 -12.62 -17.68
C LEU A 125 4.63 -13.03 -18.69
N LYS A 126 5.89 -12.61 -18.48
CA LYS A 126 7.02 -12.93 -19.36
C LYS A 126 7.25 -14.44 -19.51
N VAL A 127 7.12 -15.20 -18.42
CA VAL A 127 7.20 -16.66 -18.43
C VAL A 127 5.99 -17.29 -19.14
N SER A 128 4.79 -16.74 -18.92
CA SER A 128 3.54 -17.22 -19.53
C SER A 128 3.45 -16.94 -21.04
N GLY A 129 4.49 -16.36 -21.67
CA GLY A 129 4.49 -16.01 -23.08
C GLY A 129 3.56 -14.85 -23.43
N ARG A 130 3.05 -14.14 -22.42
CA ARG A 130 2.27 -12.91 -22.55
C ARG A 130 3.20 -11.72 -22.34
N GLY A 131 2.95 -10.62 -23.06
CA GLY A 131 3.55 -9.35 -22.72
C GLY A 131 4.88 -9.06 -23.39
N ASP A 132 4.80 -8.19 -24.39
CA ASP A 132 5.79 -7.13 -24.50
C ASP A 132 5.72 -6.24 -23.23
N LEU A 133 6.84 -5.64 -22.85
CA LEU A 133 6.96 -4.83 -21.63
C LEU A 133 5.87 -3.75 -21.51
N GLU A 134 5.47 -3.18 -22.64
CA GLU A 134 4.44 -2.14 -22.70
C GLU A 134 3.03 -2.64 -22.35
N GLU A 135 2.71 -3.90 -22.66
CA GLU A 135 1.44 -4.50 -22.26
C GLU A 135 1.38 -4.70 -20.75
N ILE A 136 2.47 -5.20 -20.16
CA ILE A 136 2.60 -5.40 -18.71
C ILE A 136 2.44 -4.07 -17.97
N LYS A 137 3.11 -3.02 -18.48
CA LYS A 137 2.97 -1.65 -17.94
C LYS A 137 1.52 -1.17 -17.99
N ARG A 138 0.83 -1.36 -19.12
CA ARG A 138 -0.56 -0.94 -19.30
C ARG A 138 -1.49 -1.64 -18.30
N GLU A 139 -1.30 -2.94 -18.08
CA GLU A 139 -2.08 -3.71 -17.12
C GLU A 139 -1.82 -3.26 -15.67
N ALA A 140 -0.56 -3.08 -15.28
CA ALA A 140 -0.20 -2.58 -13.95
C ALA A 140 -0.80 -1.19 -13.67
N VAL A 141 -0.71 -0.27 -14.64
CA VAL A 141 -1.35 1.05 -14.54
C VAL A 141 -2.88 0.94 -14.47
N GLY A 142 -3.48 0.00 -15.21
CA GLY A 142 -4.92 -0.27 -15.15
C GLY A 142 -5.40 -0.78 -13.79
N LEU A 143 -4.63 -1.67 -13.16
CA LEU A 143 -4.89 -2.16 -11.81
C LEU A 143 -4.78 -1.03 -10.77
N ALA A 144 -3.65 -0.30 -10.76
CA ALA A 144 -3.46 0.84 -9.86
C ALA A 144 -4.51 1.93 -10.06
N LYS A 145 -4.94 2.17 -11.32
CA LYS A 145 -6.05 3.08 -11.63
C LYS A 145 -7.37 2.60 -11.01
N THR A 146 -7.67 1.31 -11.11
CA THR A 146 -8.89 0.73 -10.52
C THR A 146 -8.89 0.87 -9.00
N GLU A 147 -7.75 0.61 -8.34
CA GLU A 147 -7.59 0.79 -6.90
C GLU A 147 -7.76 2.27 -6.49
N LEU A 148 -7.12 3.18 -7.23
CA LEU A 148 -7.24 4.61 -6.99
C LEU A 148 -8.66 5.11 -7.22
N GLU A 149 -9.35 4.64 -8.26
CA GLU A 149 -10.76 4.95 -8.49
C GLU A 149 -11.64 4.41 -7.36
N ASN A 150 -11.39 3.21 -6.84
CA ASN A 150 -12.10 2.67 -5.69
C ASN A 150 -11.89 3.51 -4.44
N PHE A 151 -10.65 3.97 -4.18
CA PHE A 151 -10.37 4.95 -3.14
C PHE A 151 -11.17 6.25 -3.37
N LEU A 152 -11.24 6.74 -4.61
CA LEU A 152 -11.96 7.98 -4.93
C LEU A 152 -13.49 7.85 -4.90
N LYS A 153 -14.07 6.66 -5.12
CA LYS A 153 -15.54 6.46 -5.14
C LYS A 153 -16.21 6.91 -3.84
N GLY A 154 -15.56 6.74 -2.69
CA GLY A 154 -16.06 7.20 -1.39
C GLY A 154 -15.90 8.71 -1.16
N ARG A 155 -15.30 9.46 -2.09
CA ARG A 155 -14.89 10.85 -1.92
C ARG A 155 -15.56 11.72 -2.99
N VAL A 156 -16.63 12.40 -2.59
CA VAL A 156 -17.47 13.24 -3.49
C VAL A 156 -16.69 14.43 -4.09
N SER A 157 -15.61 14.86 -3.45
CA SER A 157 -14.87 16.04 -3.86
C SER A 157 -13.90 15.77 -5.02
N SER A 158 -14.08 16.49 -6.13
CA SER A 158 -13.13 16.55 -7.25
C SER A 158 -11.72 17.03 -6.86
N ARG A 159 -11.58 17.64 -5.67
CA ARG A 159 -10.30 18.15 -5.15
C ARG A 159 -9.23 17.07 -5.03
N TYR A 160 -9.61 15.83 -4.68
CA TYR A 160 -8.65 14.73 -4.60
C TYR A 160 -7.94 14.49 -5.93
N ARG A 161 -8.70 14.45 -7.04
CA ARG A 161 -8.14 14.28 -8.39
C ARG A 161 -7.23 15.44 -8.76
N LEU A 162 -7.61 16.67 -8.41
CA LEU A 162 -6.81 17.86 -8.67
C LEU A 162 -5.49 17.85 -7.87
N VAL A 163 -5.53 17.50 -6.58
CA VAL A 163 -4.31 17.35 -5.76
C VAL A 163 -3.40 16.26 -6.33
N LEU A 164 -3.94 15.09 -6.66
CA LEU A 164 -3.17 14.02 -7.30
C LEU A 164 -2.52 14.49 -8.59
N LYS A 165 -3.24 15.21 -9.45
CA LYS A 165 -2.71 15.79 -10.68
C LYS A 165 -1.54 16.75 -10.41
N LEU A 166 -1.71 17.71 -9.50
CA LEU A 166 -0.66 18.66 -9.13
C LEU A 166 0.59 17.94 -8.58
N LEU A 167 0.40 16.90 -7.77
CA LEU A 167 1.49 16.06 -7.28
C LEU A 167 2.19 15.31 -8.41
N THR A 168 1.47 14.83 -9.44
CA THR A 168 2.12 14.22 -10.62
C THR A 168 2.99 15.20 -11.40
N GLU A 169 2.62 16.49 -11.39
CA GLU A 169 3.36 17.61 -11.97
C GLU A 169 4.55 18.07 -11.10
N GLY A 170 4.72 17.46 -9.91
CA GLY A 170 5.82 17.75 -8.98
C GLY A 170 5.53 18.89 -7.99
N VAL A 171 4.31 19.41 -7.95
CA VAL A 171 3.91 20.47 -7.02
C VAL A 171 3.68 19.87 -5.64
N LYS A 172 4.63 20.05 -4.71
CA LYS A 172 4.55 19.51 -3.34
C LYS A 172 4.32 20.56 -2.26
N GLU A 173 4.63 21.82 -2.56
CA GLU A 173 4.52 22.91 -1.60
C GLU A 173 3.06 23.21 -1.26
N TRP A 174 2.79 23.32 0.05
CA TRP A 174 1.45 23.59 0.58
C TRP A 174 0.75 24.78 -0.10
N SER A 175 1.47 25.90 -0.20
CA SER A 175 0.94 27.15 -0.75
C SER A 175 0.57 27.03 -2.24
N LEU A 176 1.33 26.25 -3.01
CA LEU A 176 1.09 26.01 -4.43
C LEU A 176 -0.05 25.03 -4.65
N LEU A 177 -0.12 23.96 -3.85
CA LEU A 177 -1.23 23.01 -3.86
C LEU A 177 -2.57 23.71 -3.54
N LYS A 178 -2.59 24.52 -2.48
CA LYS A 178 -3.78 25.29 -2.08
C LYS A 178 -4.22 26.25 -3.18
N ARG A 179 -3.27 27.03 -3.72
CA ARG A 179 -3.53 27.97 -4.82
C ARG A 179 -4.08 27.26 -6.07
N GLY A 180 -3.59 26.06 -6.37
CA GLY A 180 -4.09 25.23 -7.47
C GLY A 180 -5.56 24.87 -7.29
N LEU A 181 -5.98 24.48 -6.08
CA LEU A 181 -7.38 24.21 -5.75
C LEU A 181 -8.25 25.47 -5.86
N GLU A 182 -7.81 26.57 -5.26
CA GLU A 182 -8.55 27.85 -5.23
C GLU A 182 -8.75 28.43 -6.63
N LYS A 183 -7.75 28.30 -7.50
CA LYS A 183 -7.82 28.74 -8.90
C LYS A 183 -8.92 28.01 -9.67
N VAL A 184 -9.11 26.72 -9.43
CA VAL A 184 -10.14 25.93 -10.11
C VAL A 184 -11.53 26.22 -9.55
N GLU A 185 -11.65 26.48 -8.25
CA GLU A 185 -12.94 26.78 -7.63
C GLU A 185 -13.34 28.26 -7.68
N GLY A 186 -12.42 29.16 -8.03
CA GLY A 186 -12.67 30.61 -8.09
C GLY A 186 -12.92 31.24 -6.72
N ARG A 187 -12.47 30.60 -5.63
CA ARG A 187 -12.67 31.07 -4.25
C ARG A 187 -11.55 30.59 -3.33
N GLU A 188 -11.39 31.29 -2.21
CA GLU A 188 -10.46 30.88 -1.14
C GLU A 188 -10.96 29.62 -0.41
N LEU A 189 -10.01 28.77 0.00
CA LEU A 189 -10.26 27.56 0.75
C LEU A 189 -9.61 27.62 2.13
N SER A 190 -10.25 27.00 3.12
CA SER A 190 -9.61 26.78 4.42
C SER A 190 -8.45 25.80 4.29
N ASP A 191 -7.36 26.03 5.01
CA ASP A 191 -6.21 25.12 5.11
C ASP A 191 -6.62 23.70 5.52
N ARG A 192 -7.69 23.57 6.31
CA ARG A 192 -8.26 22.29 6.72
C ARG A 192 -8.63 21.40 5.53
N VAL A 193 -9.10 21.98 4.43
CA VAL A 193 -9.49 21.22 3.23
C VAL A 193 -8.31 20.48 2.63
N LEU A 194 -7.20 21.20 2.39
CA LEU A 194 -5.99 20.60 1.84
C LEU A 194 -5.37 19.62 2.84
N TYR A 195 -5.39 19.96 4.13
CA TYR A 195 -4.93 19.08 5.21
C TYR A 195 -5.62 17.72 5.15
N GLU A 196 -6.96 17.72 5.16
CA GLU A 196 -7.75 16.48 5.17
C GLU A 196 -7.48 15.64 3.91
N ILE A 197 -7.34 16.26 2.74
CA ILE A 197 -7.01 15.54 1.50
C ILE A 197 -5.65 14.86 1.60
N LEU A 198 -4.61 15.61 1.99
CA LEU A 198 -3.25 15.05 2.07
C LEU A 198 -3.16 13.97 3.15
N GLN A 199 -3.81 14.16 4.30
CA GLN A 199 -3.86 13.14 5.36
C GLN A 199 -4.53 11.86 4.89
N GLN A 200 -5.60 11.96 4.10
CA GLN A 200 -6.27 10.79 3.55
C GLN A 200 -5.40 10.07 2.51
N LEU A 201 -4.69 10.80 1.64
CA LEU A 201 -3.76 10.19 0.69
C LEU A 201 -2.59 9.49 1.41
N LYS A 202 -2.06 10.10 2.48
CA LYS A 202 -1.01 9.51 3.33
C LYS A 202 -1.49 8.29 4.10
N ALA A 203 -2.68 8.37 4.69
CA ALA A 203 -3.25 7.29 5.49
C ALA A 203 -3.42 5.99 4.67
N HIS A 204 -3.81 6.15 3.41
CA HIS A 204 -3.98 5.07 2.44
C HIS A 204 -2.68 4.70 1.70
N SER A 205 -1.51 5.17 2.15
CA SER A 205 -0.21 4.90 1.54
C SER A 205 -0.12 5.27 0.05
N ILE A 206 -0.93 6.21 -0.46
CA ILE A 206 -0.86 6.68 -1.87
C ILE A 206 0.34 7.62 -2.03
N ILE A 207 0.56 8.46 -1.02
CA ILE A 207 1.72 9.34 -0.90
C ILE A 207 2.39 9.18 0.46
N ASP A 208 3.67 9.55 0.55
CA ASP A 208 4.42 9.61 1.80
C ASP A 208 4.28 10.98 2.52
N GLU A 209 5.00 11.16 3.62
CA GLU A 209 4.95 12.39 4.41
C GLU A 209 5.44 13.63 3.68
N GLU A 210 6.31 13.45 2.68
CA GLU A 210 6.88 14.49 1.82
C GLU A 210 6.04 14.72 0.55
N ASN A 211 4.87 14.09 0.48
CA ASN A 211 3.95 14.10 -0.66
C ASN A 211 4.55 13.48 -1.95
N ASN A 212 5.49 12.54 -1.84
CA ASN A 212 5.90 11.69 -2.96
C ASN A 212 4.92 10.54 -3.11
N PHE A 213 4.65 10.12 -4.34
CA PHE A 213 3.96 8.85 -4.56
C PHE A 213 4.80 7.69 -4.02
N THR A 214 4.17 6.81 -3.25
CA THR A 214 4.81 5.62 -2.70
C THR A 214 5.11 4.58 -3.77
N ASP A 215 4.41 4.64 -4.90
CA ASP A 215 4.53 3.71 -6.03
C ASP A 215 4.53 4.47 -7.38
N PRO A 216 5.54 4.26 -8.26
CA PRO A 216 5.58 4.90 -9.58
C PRO A 216 4.40 4.52 -10.49
N VAL A 217 3.83 3.32 -10.32
CA VAL A 217 2.64 2.86 -11.06
C VAL A 217 1.41 3.64 -10.60
N ILE A 218 1.26 3.90 -9.29
CA ILE A 218 0.19 4.79 -8.76
C ILE A 218 0.37 6.20 -9.30
N ARG A 219 1.60 6.73 -9.37
CA ARG A 219 1.87 8.03 -10.00
C ARG A 219 1.45 8.06 -11.46
N LYS A 220 1.74 7.01 -12.23
CA LYS A 220 1.33 6.89 -13.65
C LYS A 220 -0.20 6.82 -13.77
N ALA A 221 -0.86 6.01 -12.95
CA ALA A 221 -2.31 5.92 -12.89
C ALA A 221 -2.96 7.28 -12.58
N SER A 222 -2.39 8.02 -11.63
CA SER A 222 -2.85 9.34 -11.20
C SER A 222 -2.87 10.40 -12.31
N LYS A 223 -2.08 10.24 -13.38
CA LYS A 223 -2.10 11.14 -14.55
C LYS A 223 -3.34 10.97 -15.43
N SER A 224 -4.06 9.86 -15.29
CA SER A 224 -5.10 9.40 -16.21
C SER A 224 -6.49 9.31 -15.57
N ILE A 225 -6.64 9.88 -14.37
CA ILE A 225 -7.87 9.92 -13.57
C ILE A 225 -8.47 11.33 -13.50
#